data_AF-A0AAD1R052-F1
#
_entry.id   AF-A0AAD1R052-F1
#
_cell.length_a   1.000
_cell.length_b   1.000
_cell.length_c   1.000
_cell.angle_alpha   90.00
_cell.angle_beta   90.00
_cell.angle_gamma   90.00
#
_symmetry.space_group_name_H-M   'P 1'
#
loop_
_entity.id
_entity.type
_entity.pdbx_description
1 polymer ?
#
loop_
_entity_poly.entity_id
_entity_poly.type
_entity_poly.pdbx_seq_one_letter_code
_entity_poly.pdbx_strand_id
1 'polypeptide(L)'
;MAPATVWAAHKATIRGQLIAIATALKKQRLKDLTEALATLKELETQHKQNPSDALLARLTTTRVLLKRLSTADVARNLMWTKQRFYEKGNKVDSLLANCLKKTAGQQQKISKIRPSKGEITNHPDEITHEFLHQSIQPHQIPTSNGRHHPTGAHHRLSAIPQPTHSTST
;
A
#
# COMPACT_ATOMS: atom_id res chain seq x y z
N MET A 1 5.76 -42.38 -15.49
CA MET A 1 5.33 -41.29 -14.59
C MET A 1 4.75 -40.15 -15.42
N ALA A 2 3.68 -39.49 -14.98
CA ALA A 2 3.12 -38.36 -15.72
C ALA A 2 4.11 -37.17 -15.76
N PRO A 3 4.27 -36.47 -16.90
CA PRO A 3 5.19 -35.33 -17.03
C PRO A 3 4.98 -34.23 -15.98
N ALA A 4 3.72 -33.99 -15.60
CA ALA A 4 3.35 -33.04 -14.56
C ALA A 4 3.92 -33.39 -13.18
N THR A 5 3.98 -34.69 -12.85
CA THR A 5 4.52 -35.19 -11.58
C THR A 5 6.04 -35.00 -11.52
N VAL A 6 6.75 -35.26 -12.61
CA VAL A 6 8.21 -35.06 -12.69
C VAL A 6 8.56 -33.58 -12.52
N TRP A 7 7.82 -32.68 -13.18
CA TRP A 7 8.00 -31.24 -13.04
C TRP A 7 7.69 -30.73 -11.63
N ALA A 8 6.62 -31.23 -11.02
CA ALA A 8 6.27 -30.88 -9.63
C ALA A 8 7.35 -31.35 -8.65
N ALA A 9 7.83 -32.58 -8.79
CA ALA A 9 8.91 -33.13 -7.96
C ALA A 9 10.19 -32.30 -8.10
N HIS A 10 10.60 -31.98 -9.33
CA HIS A 10 11.80 -31.18 -9.59
C HIS A 10 11.72 -29.78 -8.93
N LYS A 11 10.60 -29.07 -9.08
CA LYS A 11 10.38 -27.77 -8.41
C LYS A 11 10.42 -27.89 -6.88
N ALA A 12 9.86 -28.96 -6.33
CA ALA A 12 9.87 -29.20 -4.89
C ALA A 12 11.30 -29.40 -4.37
N THR A 13 12.12 -30.19 -5.09
CA THR A 13 13.53 -30.40 -4.76
C THR A 13 14.32 -29.09 -4.75
N ILE A 14 14.20 -28.28 -5.82
CA ILE A 14 14.90 -26.99 -5.90
C ILE A 14 14.45 -26.05 -4.78
N ARG A 15 13.15 -25.95 -4.51
CA ARG A 15 12.64 -25.13 -3.39
C ARG A 15 13.21 -25.60 -2.05
N GLY A 16 13.27 -26.91 -1.81
CA GLY A 16 13.84 -27.47 -0.58
C GLY A 16 15.29 -27.04 -0.39
N GLN A 17 16.11 -27.11 -1.45
CA GLN A 17 17.51 -26.67 -1.41
C GLN A 17 17.63 -25.16 -1.16
N LEU A 18 16.85 -24.34 -1.86
CA LEU A 18 16.84 -22.88 -1.65
C LEU A 18 16.43 -22.50 -0.22
N ILE A 19 15.44 -23.19 0.36
CA ILE A 19 15.02 -22.99 1.75
C ILE A 19 16.14 -23.41 2.71
N ALA A 20 16.81 -24.53 2.48
CA ALA A 20 17.95 -24.97 3.30
C ALA A 20 19.09 -23.94 3.29
N ILE A 21 19.44 -23.41 2.11
CA ILE A 21 20.44 -22.35 1.97
C ILE A 21 19.97 -21.07 2.70
N ALA A 22 18.76 -20.60 2.43
CA ALA A 22 18.24 -19.37 3.04
C ALA A 22 18.18 -19.46 4.59
N THR A 23 17.80 -20.62 5.12
CA THR A 23 17.77 -20.88 6.57
C THR A 23 19.18 -20.91 7.16
N ALA A 24 20.14 -21.56 6.51
CA ALA A 24 21.54 -21.54 6.93
C ALA A 24 22.10 -20.10 6.95
N LEU A 25 21.88 -19.31 5.89
CA LEU A 25 22.31 -17.90 5.85
C LEU A 25 21.62 -17.07 6.95
N LYS A 26 20.35 -17.34 7.25
CA LYS A 26 19.64 -16.64 8.34
C LYS A 26 20.28 -16.97 9.69
N LYS A 27 20.57 -18.25 9.94
CA LYS A 27 21.26 -18.69 11.17
C LYS A 27 22.64 -18.03 11.30
N GLN A 28 23.43 -18.01 10.23
CA GLN A 28 24.75 -17.39 10.24
C GLN A 28 24.67 -15.90 10.60
N ARG A 29 23.80 -15.14 9.93
CA ARG A 29 23.60 -13.71 10.23
C ARG A 29 23.23 -13.45 11.69
N LEU A 30 22.36 -14.27 12.26
CA LEU A 30 21.97 -14.16 13.66
C LEU A 30 23.15 -14.46 14.59
N LYS A 31 23.95 -15.49 14.28
CA LYS A 31 25.18 -15.81 15.02
C LYS A 31 26.15 -14.64 15.00
N ASP A 32 26.47 -14.13 13.81
CA ASP A 32 27.40 -13.01 13.63
C ASP A 32 26.95 -11.77 14.44
N LEU A 33 25.64 -11.48 14.46
CA LEU A 33 25.07 -10.39 15.25
C LEU A 33 25.22 -10.66 16.75
N THR A 34 24.85 -11.86 17.23
CA THR A 34 24.96 -12.20 18.66
C THR A 34 26.40 -12.20 19.15
N GLU A 35 27.35 -12.66 18.33
CA GLU A 35 28.78 -12.64 18.63
C GLU A 35 29.32 -11.21 18.66
N ALA A 36 28.93 -10.36 17.69
CA ALA A 36 29.30 -8.94 17.68
C ALA A 36 28.75 -8.19 18.91
N LEU A 37 27.54 -8.51 19.38
CA LEU A 37 26.98 -7.92 20.59
C LEU A 37 27.67 -8.42 21.86
N ALA A 38 27.97 -9.71 21.95
CA ALA A 38 28.67 -10.29 23.10
C ALA A 38 30.08 -9.70 23.22
N THR A 39 30.82 -9.61 22.10
CA THR A 39 32.14 -9.00 22.06
C THR A 39 32.10 -7.51 22.39
N LEU A 40 31.08 -6.77 21.93
CA LEU A 40 30.90 -5.36 22.31
C LEU A 40 30.70 -5.21 23.83
N LYS A 41 29.84 -6.04 24.43
CA LYS A 41 29.56 -6.00 25.86
C LYS A 41 30.80 -6.28 26.71
N GLU A 42 31.61 -7.26 26.29
CA GLU A 42 32.86 -7.61 26.96
C GLU A 42 33.92 -6.49 26.82
N LEU A 43 34.03 -5.88 25.65
CA LEU A 43 34.94 -4.75 25.46
C LEU A 43 34.51 -3.52 26.28
N GLU A 44 33.20 -3.31 26.45
CA GLU A 44 32.66 -2.23 27.28
C GLU A 44 32.91 -2.45 28.77
N THR A 45 32.83 -3.69 29.28
CA THR A 45 33.18 -3.99 30.68
C THR A 45 34.68 -3.82 30.92
N GLN A 46 35.52 -4.32 30.02
CA GLN A 46 36.97 -4.14 30.09
C GLN A 46 37.37 -2.67 30.05
N HIS A 47 36.71 -1.86 29.21
CA HIS A 47 37.04 -0.43 29.07
C HIS A 47 36.61 0.39 30.28
N LYS A 48 35.52 0.00 30.94
CA LYS A 48 35.09 0.61 32.21
C LYS A 48 36.09 0.33 33.34
N GLN A 49 36.70 -0.86 33.36
CA GLN A 49 37.69 -1.23 34.38
C GLN A 49 39.07 -0.61 34.09
N ASN A 50 39.50 -0.66 32.82
CA ASN A 50 40.80 -0.18 32.37
C ASN A 50 40.64 0.64 31.08
N PRO A 51 40.56 1.98 31.18
CA PRO A 51 40.49 2.83 30.00
C PRO A 51 41.83 2.79 29.25
N SER A 52 41.82 2.22 28.06
CA SER A 52 42.98 2.12 27.16
C SER A 52 42.59 2.48 25.73
N ASP A 53 43.48 3.18 25.03
CA ASP A 53 43.24 3.66 23.67
C ASP A 53 43.15 2.52 22.64
N ALA A 54 43.96 1.46 22.83
CA ALA A 54 43.87 0.24 22.02
C ALA A 54 42.50 -0.45 22.16
N LEU A 55 41.92 -0.41 23.37
CA LEU A 55 40.62 -0.97 23.64
C LEU A 55 39.50 -0.12 23.01
N LEU A 56 39.65 1.21 23.03
CA LEU A 56 38.75 2.14 22.37
C LEU A 56 38.73 1.93 20.85
N ALA A 57 39.89 1.73 20.23
CA ALA A 57 40.01 1.42 18.79
C ALA A 57 39.30 0.10 18.43
N ARG A 58 39.44 -0.93 19.27
CA ARG A 58 38.74 -2.20 19.08
C ARG A 58 37.23 -2.05 19.24
N LEU A 59 36.80 -1.27 20.22
CA LEU A 59 35.38 -1.01 20.50
C LEU A 59 34.72 -0.24 19.34
N THR A 60 35.36 0.81 18.84
CA THR A 60 34.89 1.57 17.67
C THR A 60 34.78 0.68 16.44
N THR A 61 35.76 -0.21 16.20
CA THR A 61 35.72 -1.19 15.12
C THR A 61 34.52 -2.12 15.24
N THR A 62 34.26 -2.69 16.43
CA THR A 62 33.10 -3.55 16.68
C THR A 62 31.78 -2.81 16.48
N ARG A 63 31.69 -1.54 16.89
CA ARG A 63 30.51 -0.69 16.65
C ARG A 63 30.27 -0.44 15.16
N VAL A 64 31.33 -0.19 14.38
CA VAL A 64 31.24 -0.01 12.92
C VAL A 64 30.75 -1.29 12.25
N LEU A 65 31.29 -2.45 12.66
CA LEU A 65 30.84 -3.76 12.17
C LEU A 65 29.35 -3.97 12.46
N LEU A 66 28.90 -3.72 13.70
CA LEU A 66 27.50 -3.86 14.09
C LEU A 66 26.58 -2.93 13.28
N LYS A 67 26.99 -1.66 13.08
CA LYS A 67 26.26 -0.70 12.25
C LYS A 67 26.15 -1.18 10.80
N ARG A 68 27.21 -1.75 10.24
CA ARG A 68 27.20 -2.34 8.90
C ARG A 68 26.21 -3.51 8.79
N LEU A 69 26.22 -4.44 9.75
CA LEU A 69 25.27 -5.57 9.78
C LEU A 69 23.81 -5.07 9.88
N SER A 70 23.54 -4.13 10.77
CA SER A 70 22.21 -3.54 10.92
C SER A 70 21.74 -2.82 9.65
N THR A 71 22.63 -2.06 9.00
CA THR A 71 22.34 -1.37 7.74
C THR A 71 22.02 -2.36 6.61
N ALA A 72 22.76 -3.46 6.53
CA ALA A 72 22.50 -4.53 5.55
C ALA A 72 21.14 -5.20 5.76
N ASP A 73 20.72 -5.39 7.02
CA ASP A 73 19.40 -5.93 7.34
C ASP A 73 18.27 -4.96 6.98
N VAL A 74 18.45 -3.66 7.25
CA VAL A 74 17.50 -2.61 6.84
C VAL A 74 17.38 -2.57 5.32
N ALA A 75 18.50 -2.57 4.59
CA ALA A 75 18.50 -2.58 3.13
C ALA A 75 17.75 -3.80 2.56
N ARG A 76 17.94 -4.97 3.16
CA ARG A 76 17.21 -6.20 2.78
C ARG A 76 15.71 -6.07 3.04
N ASN A 77 15.32 -5.55 4.21
CA ASN A 77 13.91 -5.36 4.55
C ASN A 77 13.24 -4.33 3.62
N LEU A 78 13.97 -3.29 3.24
CA LEU A 78 13.52 -2.32 2.25
C LEU A 78 13.29 -2.98 0.90
N MET A 79 14.23 -3.81 0.43
CA MET A 79 14.08 -4.58 -0.81
C MET A 79 12.83 -5.48 -0.79
N TRP A 80 12.62 -6.23 0.29
CA TRP A 80 11.41 -7.09 0.42
C TRP A 80 10.12 -6.28 0.49
N THR A 81 10.16 -5.14 1.17
CA THR A 81 9.01 -4.22 1.24
C THR A 81 8.68 -3.66 -0.15
N LYS A 82 9.70 -3.25 -0.90
CA LYS A 82 9.57 -2.77 -2.28
C LYS A 82 9.04 -3.87 -3.21
N GLN A 83 9.57 -5.08 -3.10
CA GLN A 83 9.06 -6.24 -3.85
C GLN A 83 7.58 -6.49 -3.55
N ARG A 84 7.22 -6.56 -2.27
CA ARG A 84 5.83 -6.74 -1.82
C ARG A 84 4.93 -5.60 -2.31
N PHE A 85 5.44 -4.38 -2.38
CA PHE A 85 4.72 -3.24 -2.92
C PHE A 85 4.39 -3.45 -4.40
N TYR A 86 5.33 -3.87 -5.25
CA TYR A 86 5.04 -4.10 -6.67
C TYR A 86 4.16 -5.33 -6.93
N GLU A 87 4.38 -6.43 -6.19
CA GLU A 87 3.49 -7.61 -6.27
C GLU A 87 2.03 -7.27 -5.95
N LYS A 88 1.82 -6.31 -5.03
CA LYS A 88 0.48 -5.82 -4.68
C LYS A 88 0.08 -4.57 -5.46
N GLY A 89 1.00 -3.89 -6.14
CA GLY A 89 0.80 -2.65 -6.87
C GLY A 89 -0.07 -2.85 -8.11
N ASN A 90 0.01 -4.03 -8.74
CA ASN A 90 -0.93 -4.42 -9.80
C ASN A 90 -2.39 -4.58 -9.29
N LYS A 91 -2.62 -4.46 -7.98
CA LYS A 91 -3.95 -4.37 -7.37
C LYS A 91 -4.44 -2.93 -7.24
N VAL A 92 -3.73 -1.90 -7.70
CA VAL A 92 -4.29 -0.54 -7.76
C VAL A 92 -5.51 -0.53 -8.67
N ASP A 93 -5.45 -1.20 -9.81
CA ASP A 93 -6.63 -1.42 -10.67
C ASP A 93 -7.72 -2.22 -9.96
N SER A 94 -7.35 -3.19 -9.11
CA SER A 94 -8.32 -3.95 -8.31
C SER A 94 -8.95 -3.10 -7.19
N LEU A 95 -8.18 -2.22 -6.54
CA LEU A 95 -8.67 -1.30 -5.52
C LEU A 95 -9.54 -0.21 -6.14
N LEU A 96 -9.13 0.34 -7.28
CA LEU A 96 -9.92 1.28 -8.08
C LEU A 96 -11.19 0.61 -8.60
N ALA A 97 -11.10 -0.58 -9.19
CA ALA A 97 -12.27 -1.34 -9.62
C ALA A 97 -13.20 -1.68 -8.45
N ASN A 98 -12.68 -2.00 -7.28
CA ASN A 98 -13.49 -2.22 -6.08
C ASN A 98 -14.11 -0.92 -5.56
N CYS A 99 -13.40 0.20 -5.65
CA CYS A 99 -13.93 1.53 -5.32
C CYS A 99 -15.07 1.90 -6.28
N LEU A 100 -14.83 1.79 -7.59
CA LEU A 100 -15.82 2.01 -8.64
C LEU A 100 -17.04 1.10 -8.48
N LYS A 101 -16.86 -0.20 -8.17
CA LYS A 101 -17.97 -1.12 -7.87
C LYS A 101 -18.79 -0.68 -6.67
N LYS A 102 -18.15 -0.21 -5.60
CA LYS A 102 -18.85 0.29 -4.41
C LYS A 102 -19.59 1.60 -4.70
N THR A 103 -18.95 2.54 -5.39
CA THR A 103 -19.54 3.83 -5.77
C THR A 103 -20.68 3.66 -6.76
N ALA A 104 -20.49 2.90 -7.84
CA ALA A 104 -21.54 2.58 -8.81
C ALA A 104 -22.68 1.76 -8.18
N GLY A 105 -22.37 0.78 -7.31
CA GLY A 105 -23.38 -0.07 -6.70
C GLY A 105 -24.19 0.61 -5.58
N GLN A 106 -23.62 1.55 -4.83
CA GLN A 106 -24.27 2.17 -3.66
C GLN A 106 -24.76 3.60 -3.92
N GLN A 107 -24.01 4.43 -4.65
CA GLN A 107 -24.35 5.84 -4.85
C GLN A 107 -25.23 6.10 -6.08
N GLN A 108 -25.17 5.22 -7.09
CA GLN A 108 -25.97 5.35 -8.32
C GLN A 108 -27.30 4.58 -8.28
N LYS A 109 -27.70 4.06 -7.11
CA LYS A 109 -28.98 3.35 -6.95
C LYS A 109 -30.12 4.33 -6.69
N ILE A 110 -30.98 4.52 -7.70
CA ILE A 110 -32.21 5.30 -7.55
C ILE A 110 -33.16 4.51 -6.63
N SER A 111 -33.35 5.01 -5.41
CA SER A 111 -34.16 4.33 -4.39
C SER A 111 -35.64 4.75 -4.42
N LYS A 112 -35.92 5.95 -4.95
CA LYS A 112 -37.26 6.53 -5.07
C LYS A 112 -37.30 7.42 -6.31
N ILE A 113 -38.41 7.44 -7.04
CA ILE A 113 -38.66 8.37 -8.13
C ILE A 113 -39.99 9.09 -7.92
N ARG A 114 -40.10 10.36 -8.33
CA ARG A 114 -41.36 11.10 -8.33
C ARG A 114 -41.87 11.23 -9.77
N PRO A 115 -42.96 10.54 -10.15
CA PRO A 115 -43.62 10.72 -11.43
C PRO A 115 -44.42 12.03 -11.46
N SER A 116 -44.77 12.50 -12.67
CA SER A 116 -45.51 13.75 -12.89
C SER A 116 -46.89 13.81 -12.22
N LYS A 117 -47.44 12.66 -11.77
CA LYS A 117 -48.72 12.53 -11.07
C LYS A 117 -48.64 12.74 -9.54
N GLY A 118 -47.44 13.00 -9.00
CA GLY A 118 -47.27 13.58 -7.66
C GLY A 118 -46.97 12.61 -6.50
N GLU A 119 -47.17 11.30 -6.65
CA GLU A 119 -46.88 10.34 -5.58
C GLU A 119 -45.51 9.67 -5.73
N ILE A 120 -44.70 9.66 -4.66
CA ILE A 120 -43.34 9.09 -4.68
C ILE A 120 -43.43 7.56 -4.56
N THR A 121 -43.04 6.84 -5.61
CA THR A 121 -43.01 5.37 -5.58
C THR A 121 -41.61 4.82 -5.25
N ASN A 122 -41.58 3.74 -4.47
CA ASN A 122 -40.37 2.98 -4.09
C ASN A 122 -40.31 1.59 -4.75
N HIS A 123 -41.28 1.22 -5.61
CA HIS A 123 -41.31 -0.09 -6.26
C HIS A 123 -40.31 -0.13 -7.43
N PRO A 124 -39.45 -1.18 -7.51
CA PRO A 124 -38.34 -1.22 -8.45
C PRO A 124 -38.78 -1.22 -9.92
N ASP A 125 -39.91 -1.86 -10.22
CA ASP A 125 -40.46 -1.96 -11.58
C ASP A 125 -41.01 -0.61 -12.06
N GLU A 126 -41.69 0.12 -11.18
CA GLU A 126 -42.19 1.47 -11.45
C GLU A 126 -41.04 2.48 -11.58
N ILE A 127 -40.01 2.37 -10.75
CA ILE A 127 -38.80 3.20 -10.85
C ILE A 127 -38.14 3.00 -12.23
N THR A 128 -38.02 1.75 -12.68
CA THR A 128 -37.41 1.43 -13.97
C THR A 128 -38.26 1.96 -15.13
N HIS A 129 -39.58 1.77 -15.08
CA HIS A 129 -40.51 2.25 -16.10
C HIS A 129 -40.49 3.78 -16.22
N GLU A 130 -40.59 4.50 -15.09
CA GLU A 130 -40.56 5.96 -15.08
C GLU A 130 -39.20 6.54 -15.48
N PHE A 131 -38.10 5.93 -15.04
CA PHE A 131 -36.76 6.37 -15.44
C PHE A 131 -36.52 6.22 -16.94
N LEU A 132 -36.96 5.11 -17.53
CA LEU A 132 -36.89 4.89 -18.98
C LEU A 132 -37.78 5.88 -19.74
N HIS A 133 -39.01 6.08 -19.26
CA HIS A 133 -39.95 7.03 -19.85
C HIS A 133 -39.37 8.46 -19.85
N GLN A 134 -38.78 8.90 -18.74
CA GLN A 134 -38.14 10.23 -18.63
C GLN A 134 -36.84 10.37 -19.45
N SER A 135 -36.12 9.27 -19.68
CA SER A 135 -34.87 9.29 -20.47
C SER A 135 -35.12 9.32 -21.99
N ILE A 136 -36.28 8.81 -22.43
CA ILE A 136 -36.69 8.78 -23.85
C ILE A 136 -37.42 10.08 -24.24
N GLN A 137 -38.07 10.75 -23.28
CA GLN A 137 -38.72 12.05 -23.48
C GLN A 137 -37.68 13.19 -23.35
N PRO A 138 -37.42 14.01 -24.38
CA PRO A 138 -36.56 15.18 -24.24
C PRO A 138 -37.26 16.22 -23.36
N HIS A 139 -36.88 16.32 -22.08
CA HIS A 139 -37.36 17.41 -21.24
C HIS A 139 -36.73 18.73 -21.71
N GLN A 140 -37.55 19.77 -21.91
CA GLN A 140 -37.06 21.14 -21.92
C GLN A 140 -36.65 21.52 -20.50
N ILE A 141 -35.43 22.02 -20.32
CA ILE A 141 -34.95 22.51 -19.02
C ILE A 141 -35.85 23.66 -18.57
N PRO A 142 -36.52 23.58 -17.40
CA PRO A 142 -37.23 24.74 -16.88
C PRO A 142 -36.21 25.79 -16.46
N THR A 143 -36.01 26.81 -17.29
CA THR A 143 -35.38 28.05 -16.88
C THR A 143 -36.36 28.78 -15.96
N SER A 144 -36.36 28.46 -14.68
CA SER A 144 -37.13 29.20 -13.68
C SER A 144 -36.19 29.84 -12.67
N ASN A 145 -36.05 31.15 -12.86
CA ASN A 145 -35.54 32.11 -11.89
C ASN A 145 -36.21 31.89 -10.52
N GLY A 146 -35.41 31.63 -9.49
CA GLY A 146 -35.88 31.54 -8.12
C GLY A 146 -34.73 31.27 -7.17
N ARG A 147 -33.95 32.31 -6.85
CA ARG A 147 -32.90 32.24 -5.83
C ARG A 147 -33.53 31.90 -4.47
N HIS A 148 -33.24 30.72 -3.96
CA HIS A 148 -33.04 30.53 -2.54
C HIS A 148 -31.60 30.04 -2.34
N HIS A 149 -30.80 30.90 -1.72
CA HIS A 149 -29.40 30.68 -1.39
C HIS A 149 -29.31 29.81 -0.13
N PRO A 150 -28.76 28.58 -0.15
CA PRO A 150 -28.28 27.95 1.06
C PRO A 150 -26.84 28.42 1.25
N THR A 151 -26.69 29.46 2.06
CA THR A 151 -25.39 29.84 2.62
C THR A 151 -24.87 28.68 3.45
N GLY A 152 -23.70 28.17 3.10
CA GLY A 152 -22.88 27.34 3.97
C GLY A 152 -22.57 25.94 3.45
N ALA A 153 -21.53 25.82 2.63
CA ALA A 153 -20.55 24.72 2.65
C ALA A 153 -19.56 24.80 1.46
N HIS A 154 -18.86 25.92 1.29
CA HIS A 154 -17.67 25.97 0.43
C HIS A 154 -16.46 26.35 1.27
N HIS A 155 -16.00 25.42 2.10
CA HIS A 155 -14.62 25.48 2.59
C HIS A 155 -14.01 24.08 2.68
N ARG A 156 -13.82 23.44 1.52
CA ARG A 156 -12.74 22.48 1.35
C ARG A 156 -12.58 22.19 -0.13
N LEU A 157 -11.33 22.22 -0.58
CA LEU A 157 -10.82 21.87 -1.92
C LEU A 157 -10.42 23.08 -2.79
N SER A 158 -9.50 23.90 -2.30
CA SER A 158 -8.64 24.74 -3.15
C SER A 158 -7.21 24.90 -2.61
N ALA A 159 -6.66 23.86 -1.98
CA ALA A 159 -5.27 23.88 -1.54
C ALA A 159 -4.52 22.65 -2.09
N ILE A 160 -4.20 22.68 -3.38
CA ILE A 160 -3.06 21.95 -3.95
C ILE A 160 -2.33 22.91 -4.88
N PRO A 161 -1.13 23.43 -4.53
CA PRO A 161 -0.32 24.21 -5.46
C PRO A 161 0.30 23.29 -6.52
N GLN A 162 0.16 23.65 -7.80
CA GLN A 162 0.90 23.02 -8.90
C GLN A 162 2.23 23.78 -9.14
N PRO A 163 3.32 23.08 -9.49
CA PRO A 163 4.64 23.68 -9.71
C PRO A 163 4.70 24.46 -11.04
N THR A 164 5.17 25.71 -10.97
CA THR A 164 5.40 26.56 -12.15
C THR A 164 6.71 26.18 -12.83
N HIS A 165 6.64 25.60 -14.02
CA HIS A 165 7.75 25.59 -14.97
C HIS A 165 7.57 26.80 -15.89
N SER A 166 8.35 27.86 -15.68
CA SER A 166 8.41 28.99 -16.60
C SER A 166 9.67 28.87 -17.43
N THR A 167 9.50 28.50 -18.70
CA THR A 167 10.48 28.69 -19.77
C THR A 167 10.28 30.10 -20.32
N SER A 168 11.31 30.93 -20.28
CA SER A 168 11.52 32.00 -21.28
C SER A 168 13.00 32.36 -21.37
N THR A 169 13.41 32.43 -22.63
CA THR A 169 14.52 33.14 -23.27
C THR A 169 15.07 34.33 -22.51
#